data_AF-A0A7S0W475-F1
#
_entry.id   AF-A0A7S0W475-F1
#
_cell.length_a   1.000
_cell.length_b   1.000
_cell.length_c   1.000
_cell.angle_alpha   90.00
_cell.angle_beta   90.00
_cell.angle_gamma   90.00
#
_symmetry.space_group_name_H-M   'P 1'
#
loop_
_entity.id
_entity.type
_entity.pdbx_description
1 polymer ?
#
loop_
_entity_poly.entity_id
_entity_poly.type
_entity_poly.pdbx_seq_one_letter_code
_entity_poly.pdbx_strand_id
1 'polypeptide(L)'
;EDEGPLSLTRLGTDFTPPVEEGWYYLRDCPSGYSLINSTDGLSRGTFSHNLQRCHKCDVDNEYILHPNHDECQRCPPGLYCHGDETYEVVVNSTWAWQGDMLLLERCTYGYEVYFGTVPDGAEQECRECPRGEECTSDWCVDCTLCAAGRHKPSHGIEACAVCPEDHWSHQGATNCTQCPSGSWSHRESTDVMACTCTAGYTGPDGAKCEVCPAGTYKPQTGDAPCTLCQVGFWSRAVG
;
A
#
# COMPACT_ATOMS: atom_id res chain seq x y z
N GLU A 1 5.73 4.22 29.88
CA GLU A 1 5.68 5.42 29.03
C GLU A 1 7.13 5.84 28.88
N ASP A 2 7.78 5.29 27.86
CA ASP A 2 9.23 5.34 27.65
C ASP A 2 9.63 6.73 27.13
N GLU A 3 10.14 7.59 28.02
CA GLU A 3 10.83 8.81 27.61
C GLU A 3 12.30 8.47 27.35
N GLY A 4 12.76 8.72 26.11
CA GLY A 4 14.17 8.61 25.74
C GLY A 4 15.07 9.56 26.56
N PRO A 5 16.39 9.32 26.62
CA PRO A 5 17.27 10.04 27.53
C PRO A 5 17.47 11.51 27.09
N LEU A 6 16.95 12.45 27.89
CA LEU A 6 17.23 13.88 27.79
C LEU A 6 18.73 14.13 28.06
N SER A 7 19.43 14.81 27.15
CA SER A 7 20.87 15.10 27.27
C SER A 7 21.11 16.50 27.85
N LEU A 8 21.46 16.57 29.14
CA LEU A 8 21.84 17.81 29.82
C LEU A 8 23.34 18.05 29.72
N THR A 9 23.76 19.27 29.41
CA THR A 9 25.20 19.63 29.35
C THR A 9 25.49 20.83 30.23
N ARG A 10 26.55 20.71 31.05
CA ARG A 10 27.04 21.77 31.94
C ARG A 10 28.19 22.51 31.25
N LEU A 11 28.07 23.83 31.09
CA LEU A 11 29.21 24.67 30.70
C LEU A 11 29.89 25.25 31.94
N GLY A 12 31.22 25.14 31.98
CA GLY A 12 32.09 25.77 32.95
C GLY A 12 33.54 25.48 32.57
N THR A 13 34.28 26.51 32.16
CA THR A 13 35.72 26.43 31.95
C THR A 13 36.41 26.51 33.32
N ASP A 14 37.15 25.46 33.67
CA ASP A 14 38.16 25.33 34.73
C ASP A 14 37.86 24.40 35.92
N PHE A 15 38.88 23.58 36.22
CA PHE A 15 38.99 22.65 37.33
C PHE A 15 39.23 23.41 38.65
N THR A 16 38.17 23.56 39.46
CA THR A 16 38.07 23.48 40.95
C THR A 16 36.92 24.39 41.44
N PRO A 17 36.08 23.96 42.40
CA PRO A 17 34.74 24.52 42.56
C PRO A 17 34.72 25.72 43.53
N PRO A 18 34.02 26.80 43.18
CA PRO A 18 33.23 27.57 44.14
C PRO A 18 31.77 27.15 44.01
N VAL A 19 31.14 26.99 45.17
CA VAL A 19 29.71 26.70 45.30
C VAL A 19 28.92 27.89 44.72
N GLU A 20 27.87 27.54 43.96
CA GLU A 20 26.84 28.39 43.35
C GLU A 20 27.13 28.94 41.93
N GLU A 21 26.15 28.73 41.04
CA GLU A 21 26.06 29.19 39.63
C GLU A 21 26.69 28.28 38.54
N GLY A 22 26.24 27.03 38.49
CA GLY A 22 26.31 26.22 37.27
C GLY A 22 24.95 26.19 36.57
N TRP A 23 24.83 26.86 35.43
CA TRP A 23 23.64 26.81 34.59
C TRP A 23 23.60 25.48 33.81
N TYR A 24 22.49 24.75 33.90
CA TYR A 24 22.24 23.57 33.07
C TYR A 24 21.27 23.98 31.96
N TYR A 25 21.60 23.65 30.71
CA TYR A 25 20.69 23.83 29.59
C TYR A 25 20.41 22.49 28.91
N LEU A 26 19.17 22.32 28.46
CA LEU A 26 18.74 21.26 27.57
C LEU A 26 19.34 21.55 26.19
N ARG A 27 20.10 20.60 25.64
CA ARG A 27 20.74 20.79 24.33
C ARG A 27 19.79 20.55 23.17
N ASP A 28 18.98 19.49 23.30
CA ASP A 28 18.08 19.01 22.27
C ASP A 28 16.82 18.46 22.94
N CYS A 29 15.67 18.63 22.29
CA CYS A 29 14.42 17.95 22.66
C CYS A 29 14.24 16.65 21.84
N PRO A 30 13.46 15.67 22.33
CA PRO A 30 13.06 14.50 21.54
C PRO A 30 12.34 14.90 20.25
N SER A 31 12.33 14.02 19.24
CA SER A 31 11.58 14.22 18.00
C SER A 31 10.12 14.60 18.28
N GLY A 32 9.61 15.63 17.60
CA GLY A 32 8.25 16.15 17.78
C GLY A 32 8.09 17.23 18.87
N TYR A 33 9.18 17.66 19.50
CA TYR A 33 9.17 18.68 20.57
C TYR A 33 10.11 19.86 20.25
N SER A 34 9.65 21.08 20.49
CA SER A 34 10.44 22.32 20.44
C SER A 34 10.90 22.75 21.84
N LEU A 35 12.04 23.44 21.91
CA LEU A 35 12.57 23.95 23.18
C LEU A 35 11.96 25.32 23.50
N ILE A 36 11.25 25.44 24.62
CA ILE A 36 10.75 26.74 25.12
C ILE A 36 11.56 27.17 26.34
N ASN A 37 12.09 28.40 26.31
CA ASN A 37 12.65 29.08 27.47
C ASN A 37 11.50 29.68 28.30
N SER A 38 11.14 29.10 29.45
CA SER A 38 10.07 29.67 30.30
C SER A 38 10.56 30.90 31.07
N THR A 39 9.76 31.97 31.02
CA THR A 39 9.88 33.10 31.95
C THR A 39 9.11 32.75 33.21
N ASP A 40 9.80 32.44 34.30
CA ASP A 40 9.14 32.50 35.61
C ASP A 40 8.55 33.90 35.79
N GLY A 41 7.39 34.00 36.45
CA GLY A 41 6.58 35.22 36.62
C GLY A 41 7.24 36.37 37.40
N LEU A 42 8.49 36.69 37.11
CA LEU A 42 9.20 37.90 37.48
C LEU A 42 9.04 38.90 36.32
N SER A 43 8.40 40.01 36.65
CA SER A 43 8.18 41.13 35.75
C SER A 43 9.48 41.56 35.05
N ARG A 44 9.47 41.51 33.71
CA ARG A 44 10.49 41.92 32.73
C ARG A 44 11.59 40.90 32.42
N GLY A 45 11.29 40.03 31.44
CA GLY A 45 12.18 39.74 30.32
C GLY A 45 13.52 39.06 30.61
N THR A 46 13.68 38.43 31.78
CA THR A 46 14.85 37.59 32.07
C THR A 46 14.45 36.13 31.86
N PHE A 47 14.95 35.53 30.78
CA PHE A 47 14.79 34.11 30.50
C PHE A 47 15.63 33.32 31.52
N SER A 48 15.00 32.45 32.30
CA SER A 48 15.73 31.58 33.21
C SER A 48 16.23 30.37 32.44
N HIS A 49 17.55 30.27 32.25
CA HIS A 49 18.20 29.12 31.60
C HIS A 49 17.88 27.78 32.31
N ASN A 50 17.46 27.84 33.58
CA ASN A 50 17.11 26.68 34.40
C ASN A 50 15.64 26.21 34.21
N LEU A 51 14.85 26.88 33.37
CA LEU A 51 13.44 26.59 33.11
C LEU A 51 13.16 26.30 31.62
N GLN A 52 14.11 25.62 30.98
CA GLN A 52 13.92 25.09 29.64
C GLN A 52 12.98 23.88 29.68
N ARG A 53 11.95 23.88 28.83
CA ARG A 53 11.00 22.78 28.71
C ARG A 53 10.78 22.43 27.25
N CYS A 54 10.73 21.14 26.96
CA CYS A 54 10.26 20.65 25.67
C CYS A 54 8.73 20.80 25.58
N HIS A 55 8.27 21.52 24.58
CA HIS A 55 6.87 21.64 24.21
C HIS A 55 6.61 20.79 22.98
N LYS A 56 5.60 19.91 23.06
CA LYS A 56 5.19 19.13 21.90
C LYS A 56 4.67 20.10 20.83
N CYS A 57 5.21 20.06 19.61
CA CYS A 57 4.66 20.85 18.52
C CYS A 57 3.18 20.46 18.32
N ASP A 58 2.34 21.45 18.01
CA ASP A 58 0.89 21.24 17.99
C ASP A 58 0.53 20.13 16.98
N VAL A 59 -0.38 19.24 17.38
CA VAL A 59 -0.62 17.93 16.72
C VAL A 59 -1.06 18.04 15.27
N ASP A 60 -1.50 19.21 14.84
CA ASP A 60 -2.21 19.36 13.58
C ASP A 60 -1.40 19.95 12.43
N ASN A 61 -0.14 20.46 12.58
CA ASN A 61 0.69 20.88 11.41
C ASN A 61 2.11 21.42 11.67
N GLU A 62 2.72 21.28 12.86
CA GLU A 62 4.07 21.80 13.12
C GLU A 62 5.06 20.73 13.62
N TYR A 63 6.31 20.75 13.15
CA TYR A 63 7.33 19.68 13.25
C TYR A 63 8.74 20.28 13.01
N ILE A 64 9.81 19.56 13.37
CA ILE A 64 11.19 20.05 13.23
C ILE A 64 11.98 19.10 12.30
N LEU A 65 12.23 19.52 11.05
CA LEU A 65 13.09 18.76 10.11
C LEU A 65 14.57 18.88 10.45
N HIS A 66 14.97 20.05 10.96
CA HIS A 66 16.34 20.38 11.27
C HIS A 66 16.48 20.61 12.77
N PRO A 67 17.16 19.71 13.51
CA PRO A 67 17.26 19.80 14.97
C PRO A 67 17.98 21.06 15.48
N ASN A 68 18.58 21.85 14.59
CA ASN A 68 19.25 23.12 14.90
C ASN A 68 18.34 24.35 14.72
N HIS A 69 17.05 24.19 14.46
CA HIS A 69 16.07 25.28 14.49
C HIS A 69 15.15 25.05 15.69
N ASP A 70 15.28 25.92 16.70
CA ASP A 70 14.60 25.83 18.00
C ASP A 70 13.09 26.22 17.93
N GLU A 71 12.46 26.08 16.76
CA GLU A 71 11.07 26.51 16.51
C GLU A 71 10.32 25.42 15.74
N CYS A 72 9.05 25.18 16.09
CA CYS A 72 8.19 24.30 15.32
C CYS A 72 8.01 24.88 13.92
N GLN A 73 8.40 24.14 12.88
CA GLN A 73 8.26 24.51 11.48
C GLN A 73 6.95 23.94 10.95
N ARG A 74 6.30 24.56 9.97
CA ARG A 74 5.12 23.96 9.31
C ARG A 74 5.55 22.83 8.38
N CYS A 75 4.84 21.69 8.41
CA CYS A 75 5.09 20.55 7.49
C CYS A 75 5.30 21.11 6.08
N PRO A 76 6.37 20.71 5.32
CA PRO A 76 6.59 21.30 4.02
C PRO A 76 5.32 21.04 3.22
N PRO A 77 4.81 22.05 2.49
CA PRO A 77 3.66 21.83 1.64
C PRO A 77 3.95 20.62 0.74
N GLY A 78 3.20 19.53 0.89
CA GLY A 78 3.54 18.25 0.27
C GLY A 78 3.85 17.06 1.18
N LEU A 79 3.87 17.17 2.52
CA LEU A 79 4.14 15.99 3.36
C LEU A 79 3.14 15.89 4.51
N TYR A 80 2.89 14.66 4.95
CA TYR A 80 2.06 14.39 6.13
C TYR A 80 2.98 14.09 7.32
N CYS A 81 2.90 14.93 8.36
CA CYS A 81 3.78 14.87 9.52
C CYS A 81 2.99 14.41 10.76
N HIS A 82 3.14 13.16 11.19
CA HIS A 82 2.45 12.60 12.38
C HIS A 82 3.05 12.98 13.74
N GLY A 83 4.24 13.59 13.75
CA GLY A 83 4.85 14.16 14.95
C GLY A 83 5.64 13.19 15.82
N ASP A 84 5.72 11.89 15.49
CA ASP A 84 6.46 10.88 16.26
C ASP A 84 7.31 9.90 15.43
N GLU A 85 7.19 9.87 14.09
CA GLU A 85 7.80 8.81 13.29
C GLU A 85 8.68 9.29 12.12
N THR A 86 9.70 8.47 11.83
CA THR A 86 10.57 8.53 10.66
C THR A 86 9.76 8.36 9.38
N TYR A 87 9.89 9.31 8.46
CA TYR A 87 9.27 9.26 7.13
C TYR A 87 9.52 7.92 6.41
N GLU A 88 8.47 7.16 6.14
CA GLU A 88 8.53 6.05 5.18
C GLU A 88 8.31 6.59 3.77
N VAL A 89 9.33 7.28 3.23
CA VAL A 89 9.35 7.60 1.81
C VAL A 89 9.55 6.30 1.05
N VAL A 90 8.57 5.92 0.22
CA VAL A 90 8.72 4.78 -0.69
C VAL A 90 9.94 5.02 -1.58
N VAL A 91 10.92 4.13 -1.47
CA VAL A 91 12.18 4.22 -2.22
C VAL A 91 11.87 4.24 -3.72
N ASN A 92 12.53 5.13 -4.46
CA ASN A 92 12.32 5.40 -5.89
C ASN A 92 11.04 6.18 -6.26
N SER A 93 10.31 6.75 -5.29
CA SER A 93 9.34 7.80 -5.59
C SER A 93 10.03 9.06 -6.15
N THR A 94 9.37 9.77 -7.07
CA THR A 94 9.88 11.03 -7.65
C THR A 94 9.06 12.21 -7.16
N TRP A 95 9.76 13.30 -6.85
CA TRP A 95 9.18 14.51 -6.28
C TRP A 95 9.59 15.71 -7.12
N ALA A 96 8.64 16.61 -7.37
CA ALA A 96 8.84 17.79 -8.21
C ALA A 96 8.40 19.06 -7.48
N TRP A 97 9.16 20.14 -7.65
CA TRP A 97 8.78 21.44 -7.13
C TRP A 97 7.70 22.08 -8.01
N GLN A 98 6.58 22.48 -7.39
CA GLN A 98 5.55 23.30 -8.01
C GLN A 98 5.37 24.58 -7.17
N GLY A 99 6.10 25.63 -7.55
CA GLY A 99 6.22 26.82 -6.73
C GLY A 99 7.01 26.51 -5.46
N ASP A 100 6.45 26.84 -4.29
CA ASP A 100 7.06 26.56 -2.99
C ASP A 100 6.62 25.21 -2.38
N MET A 101 5.94 24.37 -3.17
CA MET A 101 5.41 23.07 -2.75
C MET A 101 6.19 21.94 -3.41
N LEU A 102 6.56 20.92 -2.62
CA LEU A 102 7.22 19.71 -3.13
C LEU A 102 6.15 18.64 -3.32
N LEU A 103 5.76 18.35 -4.56
CA LEU A 103 4.68 17.43 -4.87
C LEU A 103 5.21 16.05 -5.28
N LEU A 104 4.55 15.01 -4.79
CA LEU A 104 4.78 13.63 -5.18
C LEU A 104 4.32 13.47 -6.63
N GLU A 105 5.26 13.28 -7.56
CA GLU A 105 4.96 13.20 -8.99
C GLU A 105 4.68 11.76 -9.41
N ARG A 106 5.46 10.80 -8.89
CA ARG A 106 5.31 9.37 -9.20
C ARG A 106 5.73 8.49 -8.04
N CYS A 107 5.12 7.31 -8.01
CA CYS A 107 5.49 6.21 -7.14
C CYS A 107 6.12 5.06 -7.95
N THR A 108 6.82 4.17 -7.25
CA THR A 108 7.40 2.96 -7.85
C THR A 108 6.30 1.93 -8.20
N TYR A 109 6.67 0.84 -8.89
CA TYR A 109 5.76 -0.26 -9.19
C TYR A 109 4.97 -0.71 -7.95
N GLY A 110 3.69 -1.02 -8.17
CA GLY A 110 2.78 -1.47 -7.13
C GLY A 110 2.10 -0.36 -6.32
N TYR A 111 2.36 0.91 -6.63
CA TYR A 111 1.79 2.06 -5.93
C TYR A 111 1.07 3.04 -6.86
N GLU A 112 0.02 3.69 -6.35
CA GLU A 112 -0.59 4.89 -6.92
C GLU A 112 -0.20 6.14 -6.13
N VAL A 113 -0.26 7.29 -6.81
CA VAL A 113 -0.12 8.59 -6.15
C VAL A 113 -1.46 8.99 -5.55
N TYR A 114 -1.51 9.11 -4.23
CA TYR A 114 -2.63 9.74 -3.54
C TYR A 114 -2.26 11.18 -3.19
N PHE A 115 -3.12 12.15 -3.51
CA PHE A 115 -2.91 13.58 -3.24
C PHE A 115 -3.73 14.11 -2.06
N GLY A 116 -4.45 13.25 -1.33
CA GLY A 116 -5.34 13.72 -0.27
C GLY A 116 -6.62 14.35 -0.75
N THR A 117 -7.30 14.98 0.20
CA THR A 117 -8.47 15.81 0.00
C THR A 117 -8.16 17.30 0.11
N VAL A 118 -7.00 17.64 0.70
CA VAL A 118 -6.55 19.02 0.93
C VAL A 118 -5.61 19.46 -0.20
N PRO A 119 -5.83 20.64 -0.82
CA PRO A 119 -5.08 21.10 -1.99
C PRO A 119 -3.68 21.70 -1.67
N ASP A 120 -3.17 21.54 -0.45
CA ASP A 120 -1.85 21.99 -0.02
C ASP A 120 -0.75 20.93 -0.18
N GLY A 121 -1.13 19.73 -0.65
CA GLY A 121 -0.24 18.59 -0.87
C GLY A 121 0.17 17.88 0.41
N ALA A 122 -0.27 18.32 1.59
CA ALA A 122 0.17 17.76 2.87
C ALA A 122 -0.29 16.31 3.11
N GLU A 123 -1.29 15.83 2.37
CA GLU A 123 -1.83 14.47 2.52
C GLU A 123 -1.30 13.50 1.46
N GLN A 124 -0.26 13.88 0.70
CA GLN A 124 0.19 13.06 -0.43
C GLN A 124 1.07 11.87 0.01
N GLU A 125 0.83 10.72 -0.60
CA GLU A 125 1.57 9.48 -0.31
C GLU A 125 1.49 8.48 -1.47
N CYS A 126 2.43 7.52 -1.47
CA CYS A 126 2.37 6.37 -2.35
C CYS A 126 1.53 5.28 -1.69
N ARG A 127 0.35 4.97 -2.24
CA ARG A 127 -0.52 3.91 -1.73
C ARG A 127 -0.36 2.64 -2.52
N GLU A 128 -0.30 1.51 -1.83
CA GLU A 128 -0.30 0.21 -2.50
C GLU A 128 -1.57 0.04 -3.35
N CYS A 129 -1.42 -0.54 -4.54
CA CYS A 129 -2.57 -0.77 -5.40
C CYS A 129 -3.63 -1.64 -4.72
N PRO A 130 -4.92 -1.25 -4.82
CA PRO A 130 -6.00 -1.99 -4.20
C PRO A 130 -6.22 -3.36 -4.85
N ARG A 131 -7.04 -4.18 -4.20
CA ARG A 131 -7.48 -5.47 -4.77
C ARG A 131 -8.12 -5.26 -6.14
N GLY A 132 -7.82 -6.15 -7.08
CA GLY A 132 -8.26 -6.03 -8.46
C GLY A 132 -7.47 -5.03 -9.31
N GLU A 133 -6.43 -4.38 -8.78
CA GLU A 133 -5.63 -3.40 -9.51
C GLU A 133 -4.12 -3.61 -9.38
N GLU A 134 -3.37 -3.24 -10.41
CA GLU A 134 -1.93 -3.33 -10.50
C GLU A 134 -1.27 -2.10 -11.12
N CYS A 135 -0.01 -1.91 -10.77
CA CYS A 135 0.90 -0.93 -11.33
C CYS A 135 2.21 -1.64 -11.62
N THR A 136 2.45 -2.07 -12.86
CA THR A 136 3.57 -2.97 -13.20
C THR A 136 4.70 -2.28 -13.96
N SER A 137 4.57 -0.98 -14.23
CA SER A 137 5.57 -0.21 -14.96
C SER A 137 5.97 1.04 -14.20
N ASP A 138 7.22 1.48 -14.38
CA ASP A 138 7.76 2.70 -13.77
C ASP A 138 7.07 4.00 -14.26
N TRP A 139 6.17 3.89 -15.24
CA TRP A 139 5.41 5.00 -15.82
C TRP A 139 3.93 4.98 -15.43
N CYS A 140 3.50 4.01 -14.62
CA CYS A 140 2.15 4.03 -14.06
C CYS A 140 2.05 5.21 -13.09
N VAL A 141 0.98 6.00 -13.23
CA VAL A 141 0.66 7.11 -12.34
C VAL A 141 -0.45 6.68 -11.37
N ASP A 142 -1.39 5.90 -11.89
CA ASP A 142 -2.51 5.32 -11.16
C ASP A 142 -2.52 3.80 -11.32
N CYS A 143 -3.05 3.11 -10.31
CA CYS A 143 -3.31 1.69 -10.40
C CYS A 143 -4.35 1.40 -11.49
N THR A 144 -4.14 0.29 -12.21
CA THR A 144 -4.97 -0.11 -13.33
C THR A 144 -5.63 -1.45 -13.05
N LEU A 145 -6.87 -1.63 -13.48
CA LEU A 145 -7.58 -2.90 -13.28
C LEU A 145 -6.78 -4.08 -13.83
N CYS A 146 -6.69 -5.17 -13.07
CA CYS A 146 -6.16 -6.44 -13.53
C CYS A 146 -6.78 -6.80 -14.88
N ALA A 147 -5.97 -7.20 -15.85
CA ALA A 147 -6.51 -7.72 -17.12
C ALA A 147 -7.40 -8.95 -16.87
N ALA A 148 -8.34 -9.21 -17.79
CA ALA A 148 -9.13 -10.43 -17.75
C ALA A 148 -8.20 -11.67 -17.78
N GLY A 149 -8.58 -12.74 -17.07
CA GLY A 149 -7.73 -13.91 -16.84
C GLY A 149 -6.70 -13.72 -15.71
N ARG A 150 -6.69 -12.57 -15.05
CA ARG A 150 -5.86 -12.27 -13.88
C ARG A 150 -6.70 -11.81 -12.69
N HIS A 151 -6.10 -11.85 -11.50
CA HIS A 151 -6.76 -11.44 -10.27
C HIS A 151 -5.77 -10.89 -9.24
N LYS A 152 -6.29 -10.11 -8.29
CA LYS A 152 -5.52 -9.67 -7.12
C LYS A 152 -6.42 -9.61 -5.87
N PRO A 153 -6.18 -10.47 -4.86
CA PRO A 153 -7.11 -10.65 -3.73
C PRO A 153 -7.05 -9.55 -2.67
N SER A 154 -5.92 -8.86 -2.56
CA SER A 154 -5.64 -7.90 -1.50
C SER A 154 -4.95 -6.65 -2.03
N HIS A 155 -4.88 -5.62 -1.20
CA HIS A 155 -3.93 -4.53 -1.41
C HIS A 155 -2.50 -5.09 -1.44
N GLY A 156 -1.62 -4.43 -2.18
CA GLY A 156 -0.21 -4.79 -2.22
C GLY A 156 0.51 -4.25 -3.44
N ILE A 157 1.83 -4.43 -3.44
CA ILE A 157 2.71 -4.01 -4.54
C ILE A 157 2.83 -5.03 -5.67
N GLU A 158 2.35 -6.25 -5.43
CA GLU A 158 2.44 -7.36 -6.38
C GLU A 158 1.54 -7.11 -7.61
N ALA A 159 2.01 -7.60 -8.75
CA ALA A 159 1.23 -7.65 -9.99
C ALA A 159 0.04 -8.62 -9.85
N CYS A 160 -0.94 -8.47 -10.74
CA CYS A 160 -2.08 -9.37 -10.81
C CYS A 160 -1.65 -10.79 -11.20
N ALA A 161 -2.01 -11.73 -10.34
CA ALA A 161 -1.73 -13.15 -10.53
C ALA A 161 -2.59 -13.73 -11.65
N VAL A 162 -2.03 -14.65 -12.43
CA VAL A 162 -2.75 -15.34 -13.50
C VAL A 162 -3.71 -16.35 -12.91
N CYS A 163 -4.95 -16.39 -13.40
CA CYS A 163 -5.90 -17.42 -13.02
C CYS A 163 -5.38 -18.81 -13.41
N PRO A 164 -5.43 -19.79 -12.49
CA PRO A 164 -5.02 -21.16 -12.78
C PRO A 164 -5.96 -21.80 -13.84
N GLU A 165 -5.60 -22.99 -14.29
CA GLU A 165 -6.53 -23.82 -15.07
C GLU A 165 -7.82 -24.10 -14.30
N ASP A 166 -8.88 -24.48 -15.01
CA ASP A 166 -10.24 -24.64 -14.46
C ASP A 166 -10.85 -23.35 -13.89
N HIS A 167 -10.22 -22.20 -14.14
CA HIS A 167 -10.68 -20.90 -13.67
C HIS A 167 -10.60 -19.84 -14.76
N TRP A 168 -11.40 -18.79 -14.59
CA TRP A 168 -11.43 -17.62 -15.46
C TRP A 168 -11.67 -16.36 -14.62
N SER A 169 -11.40 -15.18 -15.18
CA SER A 169 -11.77 -13.92 -14.53
C SER A 169 -12.03 -12.80 -15.53
N HIS A 170 -12.92 -11.89 -15.16
CA HIS A 170 -13.12 -10.63 -15.89
C HIS A 170 -12.08 -9.59 -15.45
N GLN A 171 -12.03 -8.45 -16.16
CA GLN A 171 -11.16 -7.34 -15.81
C GLN A 171 -11.47 -6.81 -14.40
N GLY A 172 -10.44 -6.52 -13.60
CA GLY A 172 -10.58 -6.01 -12.24
C GLY A 172 -10.96 -7.07 -11.20
N ALA A 173 -10.87 -8.35 -11.54
CA ALA A 173 -11.25 -9.40 -10.62
C ALA A 173 -10.34 -9.46 -9.39
N THR A 174 -10.95 -9.62 -8.21
CA THR A 174 -10.19 -9.85 -6.97
C THR A 174 -9.87 -11.33 -6.76
N ASN A 175 -10.63 -12.22 -7.40
CA ASN A 175 -10.44 -13.66 -7.36
C ASN A 175 -10.85 -14.28 -8.70
N CYS A 176 -10.31 -15.45 -9.02
CA CYS A 176 -10.74 -16.21 -10.18
C CYS A 176 -12.02 -16.99 -9.88
N THR A 177 -12.85 -17.13 -10.89
CA THR A 177 -14.09 -17.90 -10.86
C THR A 177 -13.82 -19.29 -11.42
N GLN A 178 -14.19 -20.33 -10.69
CA GLN A 178 -14.09 -21.70 -11.17
C GLN A 178 -15.05 -21.95 -12.35
N CYS A 179 -14.65 -22.79 -13.29
CA CYS A 179 -15.52 -23.23 -14.37
C CYS A 179 -16.73 -24.05 -13.87
N PRO A 180 -17.87 -24.00 -14.57
CA PRO A 180 -19.02 -24.84 -14.25
C PRO A 180 -18.69 -26.33 -14.22
N SER A 181 -19.46 -27.12 -13.45
CA SER A 181 -19.22 -28.55 -13.31
C SER A 181 -19.21 -29.29 -14.66
N GLY A 182 -18.19 -30.13 -14.87
CA GLY A 182 -18.00 -30.90 -16.11
C GLY A 182 -17.39 -30.09 -17.27
N SER A 183 -16.97 -28.85 -17.00
CA SER A 183 -16.23 -28.01 -17.94
C SER A 183 -14.83 -27.72 -17.40
N TRP A 184 -13.97 -27.18 -18.25
CA TRP A 184 -12.61 -26.80 -17.92
C TRP A 184 -12.14 -25.66 -18.84
N SER A 185 -11.28 -24.78 -18.31
CA SER A 185 -10.65 -23.70 -19.05
C SER A 185 -9.13 -23.75 -18.92
N HIS A 186 -8.44 -23.19 -19.91
CA HIS A 186 -7.00 -23.01 -19.84
C HIS A 186 -6.61 -21.94 -18.80
N ARG A 187 -5.35 -21.97 -18.36
CA ARG A 187 -4.74 -20.88 -17.59
C ARG A 187 -4.95 -19.53 -18.29
N GLU A 188 -5.17 -18.46 -17.52
CA GLU A 188 -5.37 -17.08 -18.02
C GLU A 188 -6.65 -16.91 -18.85
N SER A 189 -7.68 -17.74 -18.63
CA SER A 189 -8.95 -17.62 -19.34
C SER A 189 -9.69 -16.34 -18.95
N THR A 190 -10.09 -15.57 -19.95
CA THR A 190 -10.62 -14.20 -19.79
C THR A 190 -12.14 -14.14 -19.61
N ASP A 191 -12.84 -15.23 -19.87
CA ASP A 191 -14.29 -15.27 -19.88
C ASP A 191 -14.81 -16.69 -19.61
N VAL A 192 -16.04 -16.78 -19.10
CA VAL A 192 -16.71 -18.05 -18.81
C VAL A 192 -16.91 -18.92 -20.05
N MET A 193 -17.03 -18.32 -21.25
CA MET A 193 -17.12 -19.06 -22.51
C MET A 193 -15.83 -19.85 -22.84
N ALA A 194 -14.71 -19.58 -22.16
CA ALA A 194 -13.51 -20.41 -22.27
C ALA A 194 -13.63 -21.73 -21.49
N CYS A 195 -14.64 -21.87 -20.62
CA CYS A 195 -14.94 -23.12 -19.93
C CYS A 195 -15.70 -24.05 -20.88
N THR A 196 -15.00 -25.03 -21.45
CA THR A 196 -15.56 -25.98 -22.42
C THR A 196 -15.82 -27.33 -21.78
N CYS A 197 -16.85 -28.05 -22.23
CA CYS A 197 -17.17 -29.36 -21.65
C CYS A 197 -16.03 -30.36 -21.88
N THR A 198 -15.60 -31.04 -20.83
CA THR A 198 -14.50 -32.02 -20.90
C THR A 198 -14.90 -33.27 -21.69
N ALA A 199 -13.92 -34.14 -21.98
CA ALA A 199 -14.23 -35.46 -22.53
C ALA A 199 -15.26 -36.18 -21.65
N GLY A 200 -16.26 -36.80 -22.29
CA GLY A 200 -17.40 -37.44 -21.65
C GLY A 200 -18.50 -36.50 -21.14
N TYR A 201 -18.40 -35.20 -21.40
CA TYR A 201 -19.42 -34.21 -21.05
C TYR A 201 -19.83 -33.36 -22.26
N THR A 202 -21.12 -33.08 -22.39
CA THR A 202 -21.72 -32.28 -23.48
C THR A 202 -22.50 -31.09 -22.91
N GLY A 203 -22.65 -30.05 -23.72
CA GLY A 203 -23.39 -28.85 -23.31
C GLY A 203 -22.80 -27.59 -23.97
N PRO A 204 -23.46 -26.44 -23.84
CA PRO A 204 -22.92 -25.18 -24.33
C PRO A 204 -21.74 -24.72 -23.46
N ASP A 205 -20.76 -24.07 -24.10
CA ASP A 205 -19.61 -23.49 -23.42
C ASP A 205 -20.04 -22.46 -22.36
N GLY A 206 -19.29 -22.42 -21.26
CA GLY A 206 -19.55 -21.58 -20.09
C GLY A 206 -20.83 -21.89 -19.31
N ALA A 207 -21.52 -22.98 -19.64
CA ALA A 207 -22.61 -23.52 -18.83
C ALA A 207 -22.19 -24.82 -18.13
N LYS A 208 -23.05 -25.29 -17.24
CA LYS A 208 -22.93 -26.62 -16.66
C LYS A 208 -23.00 -27.67 -17.77
N CYS A 209 -22.02 -28.56 -17.81
CA CYS A 209 -22.01 -29.66 -18.75
C CYS A 209 -22.71 -30.90 -18.17
N GLU A 210 -23.36 -31.63 -19.06
CA GLU A 210 -24.04 -32.88 -18.74
C GLU A 210 -23.16 -34.06 -19.16
N VAL A 211 -23.12 -35.09 -18.32
CA VAL A 211 -22.35 -36.30 -18.61
C VAL A 211 -23.01 -37.07 -19.77
N CYS A 212 -22.20 -37.62 -20.67
CA CYS A 212 -22.69 -38.43 -21.78
C CYS A 212 -23.45 -39.67 -21.27
N PRO A 213 -24.71 -39.89 -21.69
CA PRO A 213 -25.49 -41.03 -21.24
C PRO A 213 -24.87 -42.35 -21.71
N ALA A 214 -25.17 -43.42 -20.98
CA ALA A 214 -24.70 -44.77 -21.33
C ALA A 214 -25.02 -45.13 -22.79
N GLY A 215 -24.05 -45.74 -23.48
CA GLY A 215 -24.14 -46.01 -24.91
C GLY A 215 -23.74 -44.84 -25.82
N THR A 216 -23.35 -43.70 -25.25
CA THR A 216 -22.73 -42.57 -25.98
C THR A 216 -21.34 -42.26 -25.42
N TYR A 217 -20.54 -41.52 -26.19
CA TYR A 217 -19.20 -41.08 -25.80
C TYR A 217 -18.87 -39.73 -26.44
N LYS A 218 -17.95 -38.97 -25.82
CA LYS A 218 -17.37 -37.77 -26.41
C LYS A 218 -15.86 -37.70 -26.09
N PRO A 219 -14.99 -37.89 -27.09
CA PRO A 219 -13.57 -38.05 -26.84
C PRO A 219 -12.80 -36.73 -26.67
N GLN A 220 -13.38 -35.59 -27.06
CA GLN A 220 -12.70 -34.29 -27.08
C GLN A 220 -13.41 -33.27 -26.19
N THR A 221 -12.66 -32.27 -25.74
CA THR A 221 -13.20 -31.04 -25.13
C THR A 221 -14.01 -30.22 -26.15
N GLY A 222 -14.95 -29.41 -25.67
CA GLY A 222 -15.79 -28.54 -26.50
C GLY A 222 -17.29 -28.77 -26.31
N ASP A 223 -18.09 -28.10 -27.12
CA ASP A 223 -19.55 -28.08 -27.09
C ASP A 223 -20.23 -29.22 -27.87
N ALA A 224 -19.44 -30.05 -28.56
CA ALA A 224 -19.94 -31.11 -29.42
C ALA A 224 -20.85 -32.11 -28.68
N PRO A 225 -21.93 -32.61 -29.32
CA PRO A 225 -22.84 -33.58 -28.71
C PRO A 225 -22.16 -34.94 -28.53
N CYS A 226 -22.68 -35.73 -27.58
CA CYS A 226 -22.25 -37.12 -27.40
C CYS A 226 -22.58 -37.96 -28.64
N THR A 227 -21.63 -38.80 -29.06
CA THR A 227 -21.75 -39.68 -30.22
C THR A 227 -22.16 -41.09 -29.77
N LEU A 228 -23.07 -41.74 -30.50
CA LEU A 228 -23.46 -43.13 -30.23
C LEU A 228 -22.28 -44.08 -30.41
N CYS A 229 -22.17 -45.08 -29.54
CA CYS A 229 -21.24 -46.18 -29.73
C CYS A 229 -21.56 -46.94 -31.02
N GLN A 230 -20.53 -47.36 -31.76
CA GLN A 230 -20.73 -48.20 -32.95
C GLN A 230 -21.35 -49.55 -32.58
N VAL A 231 -22.07 -50.15 -33.54
CA VAL A 231 -22.73 -51.44 -33.34
C VAL A 231 -21.71 -52.49 -32.88
N GLY A 232 -21.99 -53.14 -31.75
CA GLY A 232 -21.06 -54.10 -31.10
C GLY A 232 -20.14 -53.51 -30.04
N PHE A 233 -20.13 -52.18 -29.86
CA PHE A 233 -19.40 -51.48 -28.79
C PHE A 233 -20.39 -50.83 -27.82
N TRP A 234 -20.02 -50.74 -26.54
CA TRP A 234 -20.82 -50.09 -25.51
C TRP A 234 -19.94 -49.29 -24.55
N SER A 235 -20.35 -48.08 -24.18
CA SER A 235 -19.81 -47.40 -23.00
C SER A 235 -20.57 -47.88 -21.77
N ARG A 236 -19.86 -48.55 -20.86
CA ARG A 236 -20.40 -49.12 -19.62
C ARG A 236 -20.55 -48.08 -18.52
N ALA A 237 -19.87 -46.94 -18.66
CA ALA A 237 -19.83 -45.87 -17.68
C ALA A 237 -20.46 -44.61 -18.27
N VAL A 238 -20.97 -43.76 -17.38
CA VAL A 238 -21.37 -42.38 -17.71
C VAL A 238 -20.07 -41.60 -17.90
N GLY A 239 -19.88 -40.97 -19.07
CA GLY A 239 -18.63 -40.33 -19.49
C GLY A 239 -18.06 -40.96 -20.75
#